data_AF-A0A4R9EJ84-F1
#
_entry.id   AF-A0A4R9EJ84-F1
#
_cell.length_a   1.000
_cell.length_b   1.000
_cell.length_c   1.000
_cell.angle_alpha   90.00
_cell.angle_beta   90.00
_cell.angle_gamma   90.00
#
_symmetry.space_group_name_H-M   'P 1'
#
loop_
_entity.id
_entity.type
_entity.pdbx_description
1 polymer ?
#
loop_
_entity_poly.entity_id
_entity_poly.type
_entity_poly.pdbx_seq_one_letter_code
_entity_poly.pdbx_strand_id
1 'polypeptide(L)'
;MPEAKTVMAAGEYLQRFTTCERYSIDPSDERYYPMDEKFDLSWGVQFRGTCDDGGGTWMRVFKTSDMTQFQTAYKADLAEEMKDDELADVEGGFAIGKDFVVIAPDGETLRDLSASGLLELNCNPNFQVRGDVSTAPALVDGCVLTDEFVEPE
;
A
#
# COMPACT_ATOMS: atom_id res chain seq x y z
N MET A 1 -10.69 -9.66 0.42
CA MET A 1 -10.00 -8.49 1.01
C MET A 1 -10.70 -8.03 2.30
N PRO A 2 -9.90 -7.73 3.35
CA PRO A 2 -10.33 -7.13 4.61
C PRO A 2 -10.94 -5.73 4.47
N GLU A 3 -11.64 -5.27 5.50
CA GLU A 3 -12.21 -3.91 5.60
C GLU A 3 -12.03 -3.42 7.04
N ALA A 4 -11.60 -2.18 7.20
CA ALA A 4 -11.25 -1.61 8.50
C ALA A 4 -12.26 -0.57 9.00
N LYS A 5 -13.03 0.09 8.11
CA LYS A 5 -13.98 1.19 8.39
C LYS A 5 -13.35 2.48 8.94
N THR A 6 -12.30 2.38 9.74
CA THR A 6 -11.56 3.50 10.32
C THR A 6 -10.06 3.26 10.20
N VAL A 7 -9.28 4.33 10.21
CA VAL A 7 -7.81 4.24 10.19
C VAL A 7 -7.27 3.57 11.46
N MET A 8 -7.92 3.75 12.62
CA MET A 8 -7.53 3.05 13.87
C MET A 8 -7.72 1.54 13.77
N ALA A 9 -8.87 1.10 13.27
CA ALA A 9 -9.14 -0.32 13.08
C ALA A 9 -8.24 -0.95 12.01
N ALA A 10 -7.73 -0.17 11.05
CA ALA A 10 -6.72 -0.65 10.12
C ALA A 10 -5.39 -0.92 10.85
N GLY A 11 -4.97 -0.03 11.76
CA GLY A 11 -3.80 -0.28 12.61
C GLY A 11 -3.97 -1.53 13.50
N GLU A 12 -5.10 -1.66 14.18
CA GLU A 12 -5.43 -2.86 14.98
C GLU A 12 -5.46 -4.14 14.14
N TYR A 13 -5.88 -4.04 12.88
CA TYR A 13 -5.85 -5.16 11.95
C TYR A 13 -4.41 -5.61 11.66
N LEU A 14 -3.52 -4.66 11.36
CA LEU A 14 -2.12 -4.95 11.01
C LEU A 14 -1.36 -5.56 12.17
N GLN A 15 -1.61 -5.12 13.40
CA GLN A 15 -1.02 -5.68 14.62
C GLN A 15 -1.27 -7.17 14.83
N ARG A 16 -2.18 -7.79 14.07
CA ARG A 16 -2.42 -9.24 14.11
C ARG A 16 -1.49 -10.03 13.21
N PHE A 17 -0.81 -9.36 12.28
CA PHE A 17 0.00 -9.96 11.23
C PHE A 17 1.43 -9.42 11.21
N THR A 18 1.65 -8.18 11.65
CA THR A 18 2.95 -7.50 11.67
C THR A 18 3.27 -6.97 13.08
N THR A 19 4.47 -6.40 13.26
CA THR A 19 4.88 -5.84 14.56
C THR A 19 4.14 -4.53 14.89
N CYS A 20 3.81 -3.70 13.88
CA CYS A 20 3.00 -2.47 13.94
C CYS A 20 2.82 -1.85 15.34
N GLU A 21 3.94 -1.48 15.96
CA GLU A 21 3.95 -0.93 17.31
C GLU A 21 3.71 0.59 17.27
N ARG A 22 3.27 1.16 18.40
CA ARG A 22 3.13 2.61 18.54
C ARG A 22 2.34 3.27 17.40
N TYR A 23 1.20 2.65 17.07
CA TYR A 23 0.29 3.17 16.06
C TYR A 23 -0.17 4.58 16.41
N SER A 24 -0.06 5.50 15.45
CA SER A 24 -0.33 6.91 15.62
C SER A 24 -1.12 7.44 14.44
N ILE A 25 -2.05 8.33 14.73
CA ILE A 25 -2.81 9.13 13.75
C ILE A 25 -2.64 10.63 14.02
N ASP A 26 -1.67 11.00 14.88
CA ASP A 26 -1.38 12.39 15.19
C ASP A 26 -0.75 13.05 13.96
N PRO A 27 -1.35 14.09 13.36
CA PRO A 27 -0.78 14.75 12.18
C PRO A 27 0.60 15.36 12.42
N SER A 28 1.03 15.50 13.68
CA SER A 28 2.34 16.00 14.10
C SER A 28 3.39 14.89 14.29
N ASP A 29 3.06 13.63 14.02
CA ASP A 29 4.00 12.51 14.17
C ASP A 29 5.19 12.67 13.21
N GLU A 30 6.41 12.60 13.75
CA GLU A 30 7.65 12.85 13.01
C GLU A 30 7.94 11.79 11.94
N ARG A 31 7.24 10.64 11.96
CA ARG A 31 7.31 9.60 10.92
C ARG A 31 6.60 10.00 9.63
N TYR A 32 5.82 11.09 9.63
CA TYR A 32 5.22 11.64 8.41
C TYR A 32 6.17 12.59 7.70
N TYR A 33 6.18 12.55 6.37
CA TYR A 33 6.98 13.48 5.58
C TYR A 33 6.24 14.81 5.41
N PRO A 34 6.98 15.93 5.33
CA PRO A 34 6.41 17.20 4.90
C PRO A 34 5.75 17.01 3.53
N MET A 35 4.56 17.60 3.34
CA MET A 35 3.71 17.53 2.13
C MET A 35 2.85 16.28 1.94
N ASP A 36 2.99 15.25 2.78
CA ASP A 36 2.15 14.04 2.69
C ASP A 36 0.66 14.37 2.58
N GLU A 37 0.14 15.33 3.36
CA GLU A 37 -1.29 15.73 3.29
C GLU A 37 -1.76 16.18 1.90
N LYS A 38 -0.88 16.84 1.15
CA LYS A 38 -1.22 17.34 -0.19
C LYS A 38 -1.27 16.18 -1.19
N PHE A 39 -0.34 15.24 -1.07
CA PHE A 39 -0.31 14.03 -1.89
C PHE A 39 -1.49 13.13 -1.54
N ASP A 40 -1.72 12.89 -0.26
CA ASP A 40 -2.86 12.18 0.32
C ASP A 40 -4.18 12.65 -0.31
N LEU A 41 -4.45 13.96 -0.29
CA LEU A 41 -5.66 14.54 -0.88
C LEU A 41 -5.79 14.28 -2.38
N SER A 42 -4.68 14.37 -3.13
CA SER A 42 -4.70 14.07 -4.57
C SER A 42 -4.97 12.60 -4.88
N TRP A 43 -4.62 11.69 -3.96
CA TRP A 43 -4.83 10.24 -4.06
C TRP A 43 -6.13 9.78 -3.38
N GLY A 44 -6.96 10.71 -2.87
CA GLY A 44 -8.23 10.38 -2.21
C GLY A 44 -8.10 9.82 -0.79
N VAL A 45 -6.92 9.97 -0.16
CA VAL A 45 -6.69 9.58 1.23
C VAL A 45 -7.38 10.58 2.16
N GLN A 46 -8.18 10.04 3.09
CA GLN A 46 -8.95 10.82 4.07
C GLN A 46 -8.27 10.89 5.42
N PHE A 47 -7.61 9.80 5.82
CA PHE A 47 -6.91 9.70 7.08
C PHE A 47 -5.65 8.87 6.88
N ARG A 48 -4.62 9.20 7.63
CA ARG A 48 -3.39 8.41 7.67
C ARG A 48 -3.05 7.98 9.08
N GLY A 49 -2.36 6.85 9.14
CA GLY A 49 -1.76 6.29 10.32
C GLY A 49 -0.33 5.85 10.02
N THR A 50 0.45 5.69 11.06
CA THR A 50 1.80 5.13 11.01
C THR A 50 2.04 4.26 12.22
N CYS A 51 2.81 3.18 12.05
CA CYS A 51 3.31 2.37 13.15
C CYS A 51 4.75 1.95 12.90
N ASP A 52 5.48 1.73 13.99
CA ASP A 52 6.83 1.19 13.95
C ASP A 52 6.78 -0.26 13.47
N ASP A 53 7.80 -0.64 12.71
CA ASP A 53 7.90 -1.96 12.10
C ASP A 53 9.14 -2.74 12.55
N GLY A 54 9.63 -2.42 13.75
CA GLY A 54 10.96 -2.85 14.19
C GLY A 54 12.07 -2.14 13.40
N GLY A 55 13.33 -2.35 13.77
CA GLY A 55 14.50 -1.88 13.00
C GLY A 55 14.67 -0.36 12.81
N GLY A 56 13.74 0.48 13.28
CA GLY A 56 13.71 1.93 13.00
C GLY A 56 12.96 2.31 11.71
N THR A 57 12.25 1.37 11.10
CA THR A 57 11.36 1.59 9.96
C THR A 57 9.90 1.75 10.43
N TRP A 58 9.03 2.23 9.54
CA TRP A 58 7.62 2.41 9.85
C TRP A 58 6.72 2.10 8.65
N MET A 59 5.60 1.45 8.96
CA MET A 59 4.49 1.25 8.02
C MET A 59 3.65 2.51 7.93
N ARG A 60 3.11 2.79 6.73
CA ARG A 60 2.11 3.83 6.53
C ARG A 60 0.76 3.20 6.21
N VAL A 61 -0.29 3.73 6.81
CA VAL A 61 -1.67 3.23 6.65
C VAL A 61 -2.54 4.36 6.16
N PHE A 62 -3.24 4.16 5.06
CA PHE A 62 -4.13 5.17 4.50
C PHE A 62 -5.57 4.67 4.47
N LYS A 63 -6.48 5.47 5.01
CA LYS A 63 -7.91 5.28 4.80
C LYS A 63 -8.32 6.06 3.56
N THR A 64 -8.96 5.39 2.61
CA THR A 64 -9.59 6.04 1.46
C THR A 64 -11.09 5.75 1.45
N SER A 65 -11.91 6.71 1.02
CA SER A 65 -13.31 6.46 0.66
C SER A 65 -13.50 6.22 -0.84
N ASP A 66 -12.45 6.47 -1.62
CA ASP A 66 -12.44 6.34 -3.07
C ASP A 66 -11.20 5.56 -3.51
N MET A 67 -11.33 4.23 -3.45
CA MET A 67 -10.25 3.33 -3.85
C MET A 67 -9.97 3.42 -5.35
N THR A 68 -10.95 3.82 -6.16
CA THR A 68 -10.74 4.05 -7.60
C THR A 68 -9.85 5.27 -7.82
N GLN A 69 -10.06 6.36 -7.08
CA GLN A 69 -9.18 7.53 -7.13
C GLN A 69 -7.75 7.17 -6.71
N PHE A 70 -7.60 6.40 -5.62
CA PHE A 70 -6.28 5.96 -5.16
C PHE A 70 -5.53 5.16 -6.24
N GLN A 71 -6.18 4.13 -6.80
CA GLN A 71 -5.58 3.30 -7.85
C GLN A 71 -5.27 4.10 -9.13
N THR A 72 -6.10 5.09 -9.46
CA THR A 72 -5.87 5.98 -10.60
C THR A 72 -4.64 6.84 -10.39
N ALA A 73 -4.50 7.42 -9.19
CA ALA A 73 -3.36 8.24 -8.83
C ALA A 73 -2.06 7.42 -8.82
N TYR A 74 -2.07 6.23 -8.21
CA TYR A 74 -0.92 5.33 -8.22
C TYR A 74 -0.50 4.93 -9.64
N LYS A 75 -1.45 4.57 -10.50
CA LYS A 75 -1.15 4.24 -11.90
C LYS A 75 -0.51 5.43 -12.64
N ALA A 76 -1.00 6.64 -12.40
CA ALA A 76 -0.46 7.85 -13.04
C ALA A 76 0.95 8.16 -12.54
N ASP A 77 1.19 8.01 -11.24
CA ASP A 77 2.51 8.20 -10.60
C ASP A 77 3.54 7.24 -11.19
N LEU A 78 3.20 5.95 -11.23
CA LEU A 78 3.99 4.93 -11.92
C LEU A 78 4.26 5.30 -13.38
N ALA A 79 3.25 5.73 -14.13
CA ALA A 79 3.42 6.11 -15.54
C ALA A 79 4.34 7.33 -15.74
N GLU A 80 4.51 8.20 -14.75
CA GLU A 80 5.51 9.27 -14.79
C GLU A 80 6.90 8.73 -14.47
N GLU A 81 7.06 7.87 -13.46
CA GLU A 81 8.35 7.21 -13.14
C GLU A 81 8.88 6.39 -14.34
N MET A 82 7.97 5.73 -15.06
CA MET A 82 8.25 4.98 -16.28
C MET A 82 8.87 5.79 -17.43
N LYS A 83 8.72 7.12 -17.42
CA LYS A 83 9.32 7.96 -18.47
C LYS A 83 10.81 8.15 -18.27
N ASP A 84 11.27 8.03 -17.02
CA ASP A 84 12.62 8.35 -16.61
C ASP A 84 13.51 7.08 -16.52
N ASP A 85 12.93 5.87 -16.36
CA ASP A 85 13.67 4.58 -16.34
C ASP A 85 12.84 3.38 -16.88
N GLU A 86 13.50 2.33 -17.40
CA GLU A 86 12.87 1.09 -17.86
C GLU A 86 12.49 0.17 -16.68
N LEU A 87 11.18 -0.01 -16.52
CA LEU A 87 10.35 -0.77 -15.55
C LEU A 87 10.73 -2.19 -15.07
N ALA A 88 11.96 -2.67 -15.20
CA ALA A 88 12.28 -3.99 -14.67
C ALA A 88 12.03 -4.08 -13.15
N ASP A 89 12.23 -2.99 -12.42
CA ASP A 89 12.34 -3.01 -10.95
C ASP A 89 11.27 -2.17 -10.23
N VAL A 90 10.25 -1.64 -10.94
CA VAL A 90 9.17 -0.91 -10.26
C VAL A 90 8.15 -1.91 -9.74
N GLU A 91 8.33 -2.26 -8.47
CA GLU A 91 7.52 -3.23 -7.75
C GLU A 91 6.43 -2.57 -6.90
N GLY A 92 5.29 -3.25 -6.74
CA GLY A 92 4.14 -2.70 -6.05
C GLY A 92 4.37 -2.64 -4.55
N GLY A 93 4.31 -1.43 -3.98
CA GLY A 93 4.49 -1.21 -2.55
C GLY A 93 3.19 -1.10 -1.74
N PHE A 94 2.03 -1.31 -2.38
CA PHE A 94 0.73 -1.00 -1.79
C PHE A 94 -0.10 -2.26 -1.56
N ALA A 95 -0.20 -2.69 -0.30
CA ALA A 95 -1.15 -3.71 0.12
C ALA A 95 -2.54 -3.09 0.34
N ILE A 96 -3.55 -3.60 -0.37
CA ILE A 96 -4.89 -3.02 -0.45
C ILE A 96 -5.92 -3.87 0.30
N GLY A 97 -6.67 -3.21 1.18
CA GLY A 97 -7.95 -3.66 1.72
C GLY A 97 -9.11 -3.06 0.93
N LYS A 98 -10.36 -3.33 1.32
CA LYS A 98 -11.53 -2.73 0.65
C LYS A 98 -11.56 -1.21 0.76
N ASP A 99 -11.08 -0.68 1.87
CA ASP A 99 -11.27 0.72 2.24
C ASP A 99 -10.03 1.34 2.91
N PHE A 100 -8.90 0.63 2.89
CA PHE A 100 -7.62 1.10 3.39
C PHE A 100 -6.46 0.53 2.57
N VAL A 101 -5.31 1.18 2.68
CA VAL A 101 -4.07 0.86 1.97
C VAL A 101 -2.93 0.84 2.99
N VAL A 102 -1.94 -0.01 2.78
CA VAL A 102 -0.76 -0.13 3.62
C VAL A 102 0.48 -0.08 2.74
N ILE A 103 1.45 0.74 3.15
CA ILE A 103 2.80 0.71 2.63
C ILE A 103 3.67 0.02 3.67
N ALA A 104 4.26 -1.11 3.29
CA ALA A 104 5.32 -1.75 4.07
C ALA A 104 6.66 -1.05 3.79
N PRO A 105 7.53 -0.87 4.80
CA PRO A 105 8.83 -0.26 4.58
C PRO A 105 9.85 -1.18 3.92
N ASP A 106 9.61 -2.50 3.98
CA ASP A 106 10.48 -3.53 3.43
C ASP A 106 9.69 -4.80 3.06
N GLY A 107 10.39 -5.73 2.43
CA GLY A 107 9.87 -7.00 1.98
C GLY A 107 9.43 -7.98 3.05
N GLU A 108 10.12 -8.00 4.19
CA GLU A 108 9.78 -8.89 5.29
C GLU A 108 8.39 -8.54 5.81
N THR A 109 8.13 -7.26 6.00
CA THR A 109 6.81 -6.78 6.42
C THR A 109 5.75 -6.95 5.35
N LEU A 110 6.11 -6.73 4.09
CA LEU A 110 5.19 -6.99 2.98
C LEU A 110 4.80 -8.48 2.93
N ARG A 111 5.75 -9.38 3.18
CA ARG A 111 5.51 -10.82 3.26
C ARG A 111 4.65 -11.20 4.46
N ASP A 112 4.83 -10.58 5.62
CA ASP A 112 3.96 -10.80 6.78
C ASP A 112 2.51 -10.37 6.50
N LEU A 113 2.32 -9.32 5.69
CA LEU A 113 1.00 -8.89 5.22
C LEU A 113 0.36 -9.89 4.24
N SER A 114 1.10 -10.80 3.61
CA SER A 114 0.51 -11.81 2.72
C SER A 114 -0.50 -12.72 3.44
N ALA A 115 -0.25 -13.03 4.71
CA ALA A 115 -1.17 -13.82 5.54
C ALA A 115 -2.43 -13.05 5.96
N SER A 116 -2.47 -11.74 5.73
CA SER A 116 -3.57 -10.87 6.10
C SER A 116 -4.69 -10.84 5.05
N GLY A 117 -4.54 -11.47 3.89
CA GLY A 117 -5.57 -11.42 2.83
C GLY A 117 -5.79 -10.02 2.22
N LEU A 118 -4.92 -9.07 2.53
CA LEU A 118 -4.64 -7.93 1.67
C LEU A 118 -4.06 -8.43 0.34
N LEU A 119 -4.20 -7.62 -0.69
CA LEU A 119 -3.64 -7.91 -2.01
C LEU A 119 -2.77 -6.74 -2.44
N GLU A 120 -1.62 -7.01 -3.04
CA GLU A 120 -0.78 -5.99 -3.66
C GLU A 120 -1.51 -5.39 -4.86
N LEU A 121 -1.49 -4.06 -4.97
CA LEU A 121 -1.89 -3.35 -6.19
C LEU A 121 -0.71 -3.26 -7.14
N ASN A 122 -0.82 -3.93 -8.28
CA ASN A 122 0.18 -3.89 -9.33
C ASN A 122 -0.39 -3.24 -10.59
N CYS A 123 0.24 -2.17 -11.07
CA CYS A 123 -0.14 -1.45 -12.30
C CYS A 123 0.98 -1.48 -13.35
N ASN A 124 2.01 -2.32 -13.17
CA ASN A 124 3.09 -2.47 -14.14
C ASN A 124 2.57 -3.23 -15.38
N PRO A 125 2.62 -2.65 -16.59
CA PRO A 125 2.12 -3.31 -17.79
C PRO A 125 2.92 -4.58 -18.18
N ASN A 126 4.14 -4.72 -17.65
CA ASN A 126 4.99 -5.90 -17.85
C ASN A 126 4.79 -6.97 -16.77
N PHE A 127 3.94 -6.72 -15.76
CA PHE A 127 3.65 -7.69 -14.72
C PHE A 127 3.13 -8.99 -15.33
N GLN A 128 3.82 -10.07 -15.03
CA GLN A 128 3.42 -11.41 -15.43
C GLN A 128 3.44 -12.28 -14.20
N VAL A 129 2.28 -12.83 -13.89
CA VAL A 129 2.07 -13.81 -12.83
C VAL A 129 3.01 -14.99 -13.06
N ARG A 130 3.81 -15.33 -12.05
CA ARG A 130 4.65 -16.55 -12.05
C ARG A 130 4.18 -17.52 -10.98
N GLY A 131 4.14 -18.82 -11.31
CA GLY A 131 3.75 -19.86 -10.37
C GLY A 131 2.25 -19.89 -10.05
N ASP A 132 1.93 -20.18 -8.79
CA ASP A 132 0.54 -20.40 -8.30
C ASP A 132 -0.11 -19.13 -7.71
N VAL A 133 0.31 -17.96 -8.18
CA VAL A 133 -0.18 -16.65 -7.75
C VAL A 133 -1.60 -16.39 -8.27
N SER A 134 -2.45 -15.84 -7.40
CA SER A 134 -3.80 -15.41 -7.73
C SER A 134 -3.82 -13.94 -8.15
N THR A 135 -4.62 -13.64 -9.16
CA THR A 135 -4.92 -12.25 -9.55
C THR A 135 -6.41 -11.99 -9.62
N ALA A 136 -6.81 -10.79 -9.24
CA ALA A 136 -8.14 -10.24 -9.48
C ALA A 136 -8.02 -8.89 -10.22
N PRO A 137 -9.04 -8.49 -10.99
CA PRO A 137 -9.10 -7.15 -11.55
C PRO A 137 -9.05 -6.08 -10.43
N ALA A 138 -8.25 -5.04 -10.63
CA ALA A 138 -8.35 -3.83 -9.83
C ALA A 138 -9.58 -2.99 -10.26
N LEU A 139 -9.82 -1.86 -9.60
CA LEU A 139 -10.92 -0.94 -9.94
C LEU A 139 -10.58 -0.04 -11.14
N VAL A 140 -9.30 -0.01 -11.54
CA VAL A 140 -8.79 0.78 -12.68
C VAL A 140 -8.21 -0.17 -13.72
N ASP A 141 -8.59 0.03 -14.97
CA ASP A 141 -8.12 -0.77 -16.10
C ASP A 141 -6.59 -0.75 -16.21
N GLY A 142 -5.98 -1.91 -16.46
CA GLY A 142 -4.52 -2.06 -16.56
C GLY A 142 -3.81 -2.18 -15.22
N CYS A 143 -4.54 -2.22 -14.10
CA CYS A 143 -4.03 -2.64 -12.81
C CYS A 143 -4.66 -3.98 -12.40
N VAL A 144 -3.94 -4.75 -11.59
CA VAL A 144 -4.40 -6.00 -10.99
C VAL A 144 -4.17 -5.96 -9.49
N LEU A 145 -4.96 -6.77 -8.78
CA LEU A 145 -4.72 -7.09 -7.38
C LEU A 145 -4.15 -8.50 -7.33
N THR A 146 -3.06 -8.69 -6.59
CA THR A 146 -2.38 -9.99 -6.53
C THR A 146 -1.99 -10.37 -5.10
N ASP A 147 -1.88 -11.68 -4.84
CA ASP A 147 -1.29 -12.21 -3.61
C ASP A 147 0.23 -12.44 -3.74
N GLU A 148 0.82 -12.07 -4.88
CA GLU A 148 2.26 -11.96 -5.08
C GLU A 148 2.73 -10.63 -4.48
N PHE A 149 3.45 -10.73 -3.37
CA PHE A 149 4.13 -9.62 -2.73
C PHE A 149 5.60 -9.69 -3.12
N VAL A 150 6.05 -8.79 -3.99
CA VAL A 150 7.44 -8.78 -4.49
C VAL A 150 8.29 -7.78 -3.71
N GLU A 151 9.51 -8.16 -3.40
CA GLU A 151 10.50 -7.35 -2.69
C GLU A 151 11.23 -6.44 -3.66
N PRO A 152 11.18 -5.09 -3.52
CA PRO A 152 11.95 -4.23 -4.41
C PRO A 152 13.44 -4.58 -4.29
N GLU A 153 14.04 -5.11 -5.37
CA GLU A 153 15.45 -5.53 -5.42
C GLU A 153 16.45 -4.36 -5.24
#